data_AF-A0A7S2EYE4-F1
#
_entry.id   AF-A0A7S2EYE4-F1
#
_cell.length_a   1.000
_cell.length_b   1.000
_cell.length_c   1.000
_cell.angle_alpha   90.00
_cell.angle_beta   90.00
_cell.angle_gamma   90.00
#
_symmetry.space_group_name_H-M   'P 1'
#
loop_
_entity.id
_entity.type
_entity.pdbx_description
1 polymer ?
#
loop_
_entity_poly.entity_id
_entity_poly.type
_entity_poly.pdbx_seq_one_letter_code
_entity_poly.pdbx_strand_id
1 'polypeptide(L)'
;HEALNSGEFDMNDYPESEDDLNADFRAIAQYIKSRGMRKVDREAFYLSHGSYDMHGEDTLSEMFQEVNTSLGNFRDEMIRQNLWDSVVIIMGSDFGRTITPNSHGGTDHAWGGNYFMIGGSLKGGKILGEY
;
A
#
# COMPACT_ATOMS: atom_id res chain seq x y z
N HIS A 1 15.65 -33.45 1.43
CA HIS A 1 14.71 -32.65 2.25
C HIS A 1 15.54 -31.53 2.87
N GLU A 2 15.58 -30.37 2.23
CA GLU A 2 16.14 -29.17 2.86
C GLU A 2 15.19 -28.75 3.98
N ALA A 3 15.73 -28.56 5.19
CA ALA A 3 14.96 -28.01 6.30
C ALA A 3 14.64 -26.54 5.97
N LEU A 4 13.37 -26.17 6.09
CA LEU A 4 12.92 -24.78 5.97
C LEU A 4 13.71 -23.93 6.96
N ASN A 5 14.48 -22.96 6.47
CA ASN A 5 15.22 -22.06 7.33
C ASN A 5 14.21 -21.06 7.92
N SER A 6 14.08 -20.99 9.24
CA SER A 6 13.02 -20.21 9.92
C SER A 6 13.03 -18.73 9.54
N GLY A 7 14.17 -18.20 9.11
CA GLY A 7 14.31 -16.81 8.66
C GLY A 7 13.54 -16.46 7.38
N GLU A 8 13.20 -17.44 6.53
CA GLU A 8 12.52 -17.18 5.24
C GLU A 8 11.04 -16.79 5.39
N PHE A 9 10.43 -17.04 6.54
CA PHE A 9 9.06 -16.60 6.86
C PHE A 9 8.98 -15.62 8.04
N ASP A 10 10.13 -15.29 8.63
CA ASP A 10 10.21 -14.41 9.79
C ASP A 10 9.77 -12.98 9.43
N MET A 11 8.77 -12.45 10.12
CA MET A 11 8.28 -11.09 9.97
C MET A 11 8.32 -10.32 11.30
N ASN A 12 9.18 -10.73 12.24
CA ASN A 12 9.27 -10.15 13.59
C ASN A 12 9.69 -8.66 13.57
N ASP A 13 10.39 -8.23 12.52
CA ASP A 13 10.80 -6.83 12.32
C ASP A 13 9.74 -6.01 11.56
N TYR A 14 8.62 -6.61 11.14
CA TYR A 14 7.52 -5.90 10.51
C TYR A 14 6.58 -5.36 11.60
N PRO A 15 6.35 -4.03 11.68
CA PRO A 15 5.53 -3.45 12.73
C PRO A 15 4.10 -4.02 12.74
N GLU A 16 3.64 -4.44 13.90
CA GLU A 16 2.23 -4.75 14.12
C GLU A 16 1.40 -3.45 14.05
N SER A 17 0.21 -3.53 13.45
CA SER A 17 -0.79 -2.48 13.49
C SER A 17 -2.16 -3.11 13.63
N GLU A 18 -3.09 -2.38 14.24
CA GLU A 18 -4.52 -2.74 14.25
C GLU A 18 -5.19 -2.47 12.90
N ASP A 19 -4.51 -1.76 11.98
CA ASP A 19 -5.01 -1.43 10.65
C ASP A 19 -4.98 -2.66 9.72
N ASP A 20 -6.14 -3.01 9.16
CA ASP A 20 -6.28 -4.13 8.22
C ASP A 20 -5.35 -3.98 7.01
N LEU A 21 -5.17 -2.76 6.50
CA LEU A 21 -4.30 -2.48 5.36
C LEU A 21 -2.83 -2.84 5.67
N ASN A 22 -2.35 -2.56 6.88
CA ASN A 22 -0.99 -2.90 7.27
C ASN A 22 -0.83 -4.42 7.41
N ALA A 23 -1.84 -5.12 7.93
CA ALA A 23 -1.85 -6.57 8.02
C ALA A 23 -1.81 -7.24 6.64
N ASP A 24 -2.55 -6.69 5.67
CA ASP A 24 -2.55 -7.13 4.28
C ASP A 24 -1.17 -6.93 3.61
N PHE A 25 -0.57 -5.75 3.77
CA PHE A 25 0.79 -5.51 3.28
C PHE A 25 1.83 -6.42 3.94
N ARG A 26 1.68 -6.70 5.25
CA ARG A 26 2.53 -7.67 5.96
C ARG A 26 2.42 -9.05 5.35
N ALA A 27 1.21 -9.50 5.03
CA ALA A 27 0.98 -10.80 4.40
C ALA A 27 1.65 -10.87 3.01
N ILE A 28 1.49 -9.83 2.17
CA ILE A 28 2.18 -9.74 0.87
C ILE A 28 3.70 -9.77 1.06
N ALA A 29 4.24 -9.02 2.01
CA ALA A 29 5.68 -9.00 2.25
C ALA A 29 6.22 -10.37 2.69
N GLN A 30 5.44 -11.14 3.47
CA GLN A 30 5.78 -12.51 3.82
C GLN A 30 5.74 -13.45 2.60
N TYR A 31 4.74 -13.29 1.72
CA TYR A 31 4.69 -14.01 0.45
C TYR A 31 5.93 -13.72 -0.39
N ILE A 32 6.29 -12.44 -0.58
CA ILE A 32 7.49 -12.02 -1.33
C ILE A 32 8.77 -12.61 -0.68
N LYS A 33 8.84 -12.67 0.65
CA LYS A 33 9.99 -13.27 1.35
C LYS A 33 10.20 -14.74 0.97
N SER A 34 9.11 -15.48 0.86
CA SER A 34 9.12 -16.91 0.48
C SER A 34 9.34 -17.20 -1.01
N ARG A 35 9.52 -16.18 -1.87
CA ARG A 35 9.62 -16.34 -3.34
C ARG A 35 10.69 -17.34 -3.79
N GLY A 36 11.82 -17.42 -3.07
CA GLY A 36 12.94 -18.32 -3.41
C GLY A 36 12.54 -19.79 -3.36
N MET A 37 11.79 -20.18 -2.33
CA MET A 37 11.25 -21.53 -2.20
C MET A 37 10.17 -21.83 -3.23
N ARG A 38 9.33 -20.83 -3.52
CA ARG A 38 8.23 -20.95 -4.49
C ARG A 38 8.73 -20.93 -5.94
N LYS A 39 9.99 -20.54 -6.16
CA LYS A 39 10.64 -20.44 -7.49
C LYS A 39 9.84 -19.56 -8.46
N VAL A 40 9.37 -18.42 -7.96
CA VAL A 40 8.62 -17.44 -8.75
C VAL A 40 9.52 -16.27 -9.13
N ASP A 41 9.43 -15.84 -10.39
CA ASP A 41 10.20 -14.70 -10.89
C ASP A 41 9.41 -13.39 -10.86
N ARG A 42 8.07 -13.46 -10.90
CA ARG A 42 7.18 -12.29 -10.91
C ARG A 42 5.86 -12.63 -10.22
N GLU A 43 5.35 -11.67 -9.47
CA GLU A 43 4.10 -11.78 -8.73
C GLU A 43 3.31 -10.48 -8.85
N ALA A 44 2.00 -10.60 -8.85
CA ALA A 44 1.09 -9.48 -8.79
C ALA A 44 0.11 -9.71 -7.64
N PHE A 45 -0.05 -8.68 -6.82
CA PHE A 45 -0.95 -8.69 -5.68
C PHE A 45 -1.96 -7.55 -5.85
N TYR A 46 -3.16 -7.76 -5.33
CA TYR A 46 -4.22 -6.76 -5.34
C TYR A 46 -4.73 -6.57 -3.92
N LEU A 47 -4.80 -5.31 -3.49
CA LEU A 47 -5.39 -4.89 -2.22
C LEU A 47 -6.52 -3.91 -2.52
N SER A 48 -7.54 -3.94 -1.66
CA SER A 48 -8.65 -3.00 -1.68
C SER A 48 -8.79 -2.41 -0.29
N HIS A 49 -8.76 -1.08 -0.19
CA HIS A 49 -8.97 -0.36 1.05
C HIS A 49 -10.24 0.49 0.90
N GLY A 50 -11.26 0.16 1.68
CA GLY A 50 -12.62 0.70 1.54
C GLY A 50 -12.89 1.89 2.45
N SER A 51 -14.16 2.13 2.77
CA SER A 51 -14.65 3.17 3.69
C SER A 51 -14.60 4.61 3.18
N TYR A 52 -13.99 4.87 2.03
CA TYR A 52 -13.94 6.20 1.40
C TYR A 52 -15.29 6.77 0.93
N ASP A 53 -16.45 6.17 1.25
CA ASP A 53 -17.81 6.66 0.92
C ASP A 53 -18.50 7.27 2.16
N MET A 54 -17.85 8.26 2.76
CA MET A 54 -18.30 8.98 3.95
C MET A 54 -19.20 10.16 3.58
N HIS A 55 -20.42 10.17 4.12
CA HIS A 55 -21.42 11.24 3.96
C HIS A 55 -21.68 12.04 5.26
N GLY A 56 -21.00 11.73 6.38
CA GLY A 56 -21.35 12.29 7.70
C GLY A 56 -20.20 12.64 8.65
N GLU A 57 -19.08 11.89 8.66
CA GLU A 57 -17.89 12.22 9.47
C GLU A 57 -16.64 12.24 8.59
N ASP A 58 -15.71 13.17 8.86
CA ASP A 58 -14.45 13.32 8.15
C ASP A 58 -13.33 12.55 8.88
N THR A 59 -13.22 11.25 8.59
CA THR A 59 -12.11 10.40 9.06
C THR A 59 -11.02 10.25 8.01
N LEU A 60 -11.03 11.08 6.96
CA LEU A 60 -10.09 10.99 5.84
C LEU A 60 -8.63 11.15 6.29
N SER A 61 -8.39 11.98 7.31
CA SER A 61 -7.05 12.14 7.89
C SER A 61 -6.54 10.85 8.54
N GLU A 62 -7.40 10.10 9.22
CA GLU A 62 -7.04 8.83 9.86
C GLU A 62 -6.75 7.77 8.79
N MET A 63 -7.61 7.67 7.78
CA MET A 63 -7.38 6.78 6.63
C MET A 63 -6.08 7.08 5.88
N PHE A 64 -5.73 8.35 5.70
CA PHE A 64 -4.45 8.71 5.09
C PHE A 64 -3.26 8.36 5.98
N GLN A 65 -3.41 8.40 7.30
CA GLN A 65 -2.38 7.90 8.23
C GLN A 65 -2.23 6.39 8.11
N GLU A 66 -3.33 5.63 8.01
CA GLU A 66 -3.29 4.17 7.78
C GLU A 66 -2.56 3.83 6.48
N VAL A 67 -2.92 4.50 5.37
CA VAL A 67 -2.25 4.32 4.07
C VAL A 67 -0.77 4.66 4.16
N ASN A 68 -0.42 5.80 4.75
CA ASN A 68 0.97 6.24 4.87
C ASN A 68 1.81 5.28 5.72
N THR A 69 1.27 4.84 6.86
CA THR A 69 1.93 3.90 7.76
C THR A 69 2.14 2.54 7.09
N SER A 70 1.09 2.02 6.44
CA SER A 70 1.14 0.73 5.75
C SER A 70 2.15 0.72 4.60
N LEU A 71 2.16 1.77 3.77
CA LEU A 71 3.13 1.92 2.69
C LEU A 71 4.56 2.09 3.20
N GLY A 72 4.76 2.84 4.28
CA GLY A 72 6.06 3.03 4.92
C GLY A 72 6.63 1.71 5.45
N ASN A 73 5.82 0.97 6.23
CA ASN A 73 6.20 -0.33 6.78
C ASN A 73 6.53 -1.33 5.67
N PHE A 74 5.70 -1.39 4.63
CA PHE A 74 5.94 -2.27 3.48
C PHE A 74 7.23 -1.92 2.73
N ARG A 75 7.47 -0.62 2.48
CA ARG A 75 8.72 -0.15 1.87
C ARG A 75 9.93 -0.59 2.69
N ASP A 76 9.91 -0.36 4.00
CA ASP A 76 11.05 -0.64 4.87
C ASP A 76 11.34 -2.15 4.94
N GLU A 77 10.30 -2.98 4.95
CA GLU A 77 10.45 -4.43 4.80
C GLU A 77 11.06 -4.81 3.44
N MET A 78 10.59 -4.25 2.33
CA MET A 78 11.18 -4.52 1.01
C MET A 78 12.64 -4.07 0.93
N ILE A 79 13.04 -3.01 1.63
CA ILE A 79 14.44 -2.61 1.79
C ILE A 79 15.21 -3.67 2.59
N ARG A 80 14.68 -4.13 3.73
CA ARG A 80 15.31 -5.18 4.55
C ARG A 80 15.49 -6.49 3.78
N GLN A 81 14.56 -6.82 2.87
CA GLN A 81 14.66 -7.99 2.00
C GLN A 81 15.56 -7.78 0.76
N ASN A 82 16.14 -6.59 0.57
CA ASN A 82 16.91 -6.17 -0.62
C ASN A 82 16.11 -6.27 -1.93
N LEU A 83 14.82 -5.91 -1.89
CA LEU A 83 13.88 -6.03 -3.01
C LEU A 83 13.20 -4.74 -3.41
N TRP A 84 13.44 -3.63 -2.70
CA TRP A 84 12.75 -2.37 -2.97
C TRP A 84 12.86 -1.92 -4.44
N ASP A 85 14.02 -2.13 -5.06
CA ASP A 85 14.25 -1.79 -6.47
C ASP A 85 13.53 -2.73 -7.45
N SER A 86 12.99 -3.85 -6.97
CA SER A 86 12.22 -4.83 -7.75
C SER A 86 10.71 -4.73 -7.51
N VAL A 87 10.25 -3.72 -6.76
CA VAL A 87 8.85 -3.52 -6.39
C VAL A 87 8.30 -2.26 -7.05
N VAL A 88 7.08 -2.38 -7.58
CA VAL A 88 6.26 -1.25 -8.02
C VAL A 88 4.88 -1.41 -7.40
N ILE A 89 4.43 -0.38 -6.69
CA ILE A 89 3.11 -0.23 -6.11
C ILE A 89 2.36 0.77 -6.97
N ILE A 90 1.16 0.41 -7.42
CA ILE A 90 0.25 1.29 -8.13
C ILE A 90 -0.99 1.43 -7.27
N MET A 91 -1.33 2.66 -6.89
CA MET A 91 -2.57 2.96 -6.20
C MET A 91 -3.48 3.75 -7.14
N GLY A 92 -4.75 3.40 -7.14
CA GLY A 92 -5.81 4.09 -7.86
C GLY A 92 -7.03 4.24 -6.97
N SER A 93 -7.77 5.34 -7.09
CA SER A 93 -9.09 5.50 -6.49
C SER A 93 -10.18 5.44 -7.55
N ASP A 94 -11.33 4.85 -7.23
CA ASP A 94 -12.48 4.73 -8.15
C ASP A 94 -13.18 6.09 -8.39
N PHE A 95 -13.06 7.00 -7.41
CA PHE A 95 -13.60 8.35 -7.45
C PHE A 95 -12.66 9.34 -6.76
N GLY A 96 -12.84 10.63 -7.03
CA GLY A 96 -12.20 11.72 -6.33
C GLY A 96 -13.12 12.31 -5.27
N ARG A 97 -12.56 13.07 -4.32
CA ARG A 97 -13.33 13.87 -3.34
C ARG A 97 -12.96 15.34 -3.46
N THR A 98 -13.92 16.23 -3.22
CA THR A 98 -13.66 17.68 -3.19
C THR A 98 -12.71 18.03 -2.05
N ILE A 99 -11.74 18.91 -2.29
CA ILE A 99 -10.81 19.40 -1.24
C ILE A 99 -11.56 20.20 -0.18
N THR A 100 -12.63 20.90 -0.56
CA THR A 100 -13.50 21.63 0.36
C THR A 100 -14.57 20.71 0.98
N PRO A 101 -14.79 20.83 2.31
CA PRO A 101 -15.90 20.14 2.96
C PRO A 101 -17.26 20.58 2.42
N ASN A 102 -18.21 19.66 2.37
CA ASN A 102 -19.61 19.93 2.06
C ASN A 102 -20.33 20.52 3.29
N SER A 103 -21.60 20.90 3.12
CA SER A 103 -22.39 21.55 4.17
C SER A 103 -22.62 20.71 5.43
N HIS A 104 -22.26 19.42 5.41
CA HIS A 104 -22.40 18.49 6.53
C HIS A 104 -21.05 18.12 7.17
N GLY A 105 -19.95 18.75 6.75
CA GLY A 105 -18.62 18.52 7.32
C GLY A 105 -17.84 17.35 6.72
N GLY A 106 -18.41 16.62 5.74
CA GLY A 106 -17.71 15.61 4.93
C GLY A 106 -17.20 16.19 3.60
N THR A 107 -16.92 15.36 2.60
CA THR A 107 -16.54 15.81 1.23
C THR A 107 -17.46 15.20 0.17
N ASP A 108 -17.73 15.92 -0.92
CA ASP A 108 -18.58 15.44 -2.02
C ASP A 108 -17.74 14.68 -3.07
N HIS A 109 -18.39 13.88 -3.91
CA HIS A 109 -17.73 13.22 -5.04
C HIS A 109 -17.24 14.23 -6.08
N ALA A 110 -15.96 14.15 -6.42
CA ALA A 110 -15.35 14.86 -7.54
C ALA A 110 -15.26 13.95 -8.77
N TRP A 111 -15.15 14.56 -9.95
CA TRP A 111 -14.93 13.83 -11.20
C TRP A 111 -13.46 13.40 -11.31
N GLY A 112 -13.23 12.10 -11.54
CA GLY A 112 -11.89 11.52 -11.73
C GLY A 112 -11.27 10.95 -10.45
N GLY A 113 -10.62 9.79 -10.56
CA GLY A 113 -9.84 9.16 -9.49
C GLY A 113 -8.40 9.66 -9.42
N ASN A 114 -7.73 9.43 -8.30
CA ASN A 114 -6.31 9.72 -8.10
C ASN A 114 -5.50 8.46 -8.38
N TYR A 115 -4.41 8.59 -9.14
CA TYR A 115 -3.46 7.51 -9.37
C TYR A 115 -2.04 7.94 -9.01
N PHE A 116 -1.31 7.09 -8.31
CA PHE A 116 0.11 7.28 -8.07
C PHE A 116 0.88 5.96 -8.08
N MET A 117 2.19 6.06 -8.30
CA MET A 117 3.09 4.91 -8.36
C MET A 117 4.28 5.13 -7.44
N ILE A 118 4.67 4.08 -6.71
CA ILE A 118 5.81 4.08 -5.78
C ILE A 118 6.66 2.83 -6.07
N GLY A 119 7.99 2.96 -6.04
CA GLY A 119 8.89 1.82 -6.21
C GLY A 119 10.35 2.26 -6.30
N GLY A 120 11.29 1.39 -5.93
CA GLY A 120 12.72 1.74 -5.85
C GLY A 120 13.36 2.08 -7.21
N SER A 121 12.94 1.37 -8.27
CA SER A 121 13.41 1.62 -9.63
C SER A 121 12.62 2.69 -10.39
N LEU A 122 11.58 3.28 -9.79
CA LEU A 122 10.82 4.33 -10.45
C LEU A 122 11.61 5.64 -10.48
N LYS A 123 11.63 6.30 -11.64
CA LYS A 123 12.11 7.69 -11.75
C LYS A 123 11.05 8.64 -11.19
N GLY A 124 10.92 8.67 -9.87
CA GLY A 124 9.95 9.47 -9.13
C GLY A 124 10.14 10.98 -9.25
N GLY A 125 9.40 11.75 -8.44
CA GLY A 125 9.44 13.22 -8.47
C GLY A 125 8.79 13.82 -9.73
N LYS A 126 7.93 13.06 -10.40
CA LYS A 126 7.22 13.48 -11.61
C LYS A 126 5.72 13.40 -11.38
N ILE A 127 5.02 14.45 -11.74
CA ILE A 127 3.58 14.42 -11.96
C ILE A 127 3.40 14.19 -13.45
N LEU A 128 2.87 13.03 -13.82
CA LEU A 128 2.63 12.67 -15.21
C LEU A 128 1.13 12.74 -15.47
N GLY A 129 0.72 13.67 -16.33
CA GLY A 129 -0.67 13.91 -16.71
C GLY A 129 -0.81 15.26 -17.41
N GLU A 130 -1.53 15.30 -18.52
CA GLU A 130 -2.00 16.54 -19.14
C GLU A 130 -3.50 16.66 -18.81
N TYR A 131 -3.91 17.83 -18.33
CA TYR A 131 -5.30 18.13 -17.97
C TYR A 131 -6.06 18.76 -19.14
#